data_AF-A0A9D4DQB9-F1
#
_entry.id   AF-A0A9D4DQB9-F1
#
_cell.length_a   1.000
_cell.length_b   1.000
_cell.length_c   1.000
_cell.angle_alpha   90.00
_cell.angle_beta   90.00
_cell.angle_gamma   90.00
#
_symmetry.space_group_name_H-M   'P 1'
#
loop_
_entity.id
_entity.type
_entity.pdbx_description
1 polymer ?
#
loop_
_entity_poly.entity_id
_entity_poly.type
_entity_poly.pdbx_seq_one_letter_code
_entity_poly.pdbx_strand_id
1 'polypeptide(L)'
;MFYAVQTLSSVISGTNGRIPELRVEDAPRFRWRGMQIDVARNFHSVVNIKRLIKAMSMYKMNVLHLHLTDDEGWRLVIDGLPELTQVSFEHFLNSHT
;
A
#
# COMPACT_ATOMS: atom_id res chain seq x y z
N MET A 1 2.64 -12.47 -15.96
CA MET A 1 4.02 -12.80 -15.53
C MET A 1 4.28 -12.45 -14.06
N PHE A 2 4.06 -11.20 -13.61
CA PHE A 2 4.32 -10.78 -12.21
C PHE A 2 3.69 -11.69 -11.13
N TYR A 3 2.39 -12.00 -11.22
CA TYR A 3 1.71 -12.83 -10.22
C TYR A 3 2.18 -14.29 -10.18
N ALA A 4 2.68 -14.81 -11.30
CA ALA A 4 3.27 -16.15 -11.33
C ALA A 4 4.55 -16.22 -10.49
N VAL A 5 5.37 -15.15 -10.53
CA VAL A 5 6.56 -15.02 -9.67
C VAL A 5 6.17 -14.92 -8.19
N GLN A 6 5.07 -14.23 -7.87
CA GLN A 6 4.57 -14.18 -6.49
C GLN A 6 4.09 -15.55 -6.01
N THR A 7 3.41 -16.32 -6.86
CA THR A 7 3.05 -17.71 -6.56
C THR A 7 4.31 -18.56 -6.33
N LEU A 8 5.29 -18.50 -7.24
CA LEU A 8 6.54 -19.25 -7.09
C LEU A 8 7.27 -18.88 -5.79
N SER A 9 7.39 -17.58 -5.49
CA SER A 9 7.99 -17.11 -4.23
C SER A 9 7.25 -17.66 -3.01
N SER A 10 5.91 -17.65 -3.02
CA SER A 10 5.10 -18.18 -1.93
C SER A 10 5.30 -19.69 -1.73
N VAL A 11 5.47 -20.45 -2.81
CA VAL A 11 5.72 -21.90 -2.72
C VAL A 11 7.12 -22.16 -2.17
N ILE A 12 8.14 -21.42 -2.63
CA ILE A 12 9.53 -21.60 -2.20
C ILE A 12 9.73 -21.23 -0.72
N SER A 13 9.05 -20.18 -0.23
CA SER A 13 9.20 -19.68 1.15
C SER A 13 8.82 -20.69 2.24
N GLY A 14 8.18 -21.81 1.90
CA GLY A 14 7.84 -22.88 2.85
C GLY A 14 8.60 -24.20 2.66
N THR A 15 9.49 -24.30 1.67
CA THR A 15 9.99 -25.61 1.21
C THR A 15 11.51 -25.75 1.14
N ASN A 16 12.26 -24.88 1.83
CA ASN A 16 13.74 -24.87 1.82
C ASN A 16 14.33 -24.87 0.40
N GLY A 17 13.66 -24.20 -0.55
CA GLY A 17 14.13 -24.11 -1.93
C GLY A 17 13.89 -25.37 -2.79
N ARG A 18 13.23 -26.40 -2.27
CA ARG A 18 12.88 -27.61 -3.03
C ARG A 18 11.38 -27.65 -3.26
N ILE A 19 10.95 -27.75 -4.51
CA ILE A 19 9.53 -27.86 -4.86
C ILE A 19 9.36 -29.05 -5.81
N PRO A 20 8.28 -29.84 -5.68
CA PRO A 20 7.98 -30.86 -6.69
C PRO A 20 7.64 -30.21 -8.03
N GLU A 21 7.70 -31.00 -9.11
CA GLU A 21 7.14 -30.56 -10.38
C GLU A 21 5.62 -30.33 -10.21
N LEU A 22 5.15 -29.17 -10.67
CA LEU A 22 3.76 -28.75 -10.49
C LEU A 22 3.28 -27.92 -11.68
N ARG A 23 2.01 -28.10 -12.03
CA ARG A 23 1.30 -27.29 -13.02
C ARG A 23 0.26 -26.46 -12.29
N VAL A 24 0.31 -25.13 -12.47
CA VAL A 24 -0.62 -24.18 -11.85
C VAL A 24 -1.30 -23.37 -12.94
N GLU A 25 -2.63 -23.39 -12.92
CA GLU A 25 -3.48 -22.52 -13.73
C GLU A 25 -4.24 -21.61 -12.76
N ASP A 26 -4.01 -20.30 -12.85
CA ASP A 26 -4.51 -19.31 -11.89
C ASP A 26 -5.02 -18.06 -12.61
N ALA A 27 -6.13 -17.53 -12.13
CA ALA A 27 -6.75 -16.31 -12.62
C ALA A 27 -7.51 -15.60 -11.49
N PRO A 28 -7.52 -14.25 -11.46
CA PRO A 28 -8.22 -13.53 -10.42
C PRO A 28 -9.74 -13.66 -10.57
N ARG A 29 -10.44 -14.01 -9.48
CA ARG A 29 -11.91 -13.99 -9.43
C ARG A 29 -12.49 -12.59 -9.68
N PHE A 30 -11.82 -11.56 -9.17
CA PHE A 30 -12.24 -10.17 -9.30
C PHE A 30 -11.12 -9.30 -9.88
N ARG A 31 -11.47 -8.41 -10.81
CA ARG A 31 -10.53 -7.44 -11.39
C ARG A 31 -10.00 -6.45 -10.35
N TRP A 32 -10.83 -6.04 -9.39
CA TRP A 32 -10.50 -5.08 -8.34
C TRP A 32 -10.23 -5.79 -7.02
N ARG A 33 -8.99 -5.69 -6.51
CA ARG A 33 -8.55 -6.27 -5.23
C ARG A 33 -7.85 -5.16 -4.45
N GLY A 34 -8.67 -4.39 -3.74
CA GLY A 34 -8.29 -3.11 -3.15
C GLY A 34 -7.88 -3.21 -1.69
N MET A 35 -6.90 -2.38 -1.30
CA MET A 35 -6.54 -2.07 0.09
C MET A 35 -6.73 -0.57 0.29
N GLN A 36 -7.44 -0.17 1.35
CA GLN A 36 -7.54 1.24 1.74
C GLN A 36 -6.63 1.52 2.92
N ILE A 37 -5.96 2.68 2.90
CA ILE A 37 -5.23 3.22 4.04
C ILE A 37 -5.60 4.68 4.25
N ASP A 38 -5.88 5.02 5.50
CA ASP A 38 -6.12 6.37 5.95
C ASP A 38 -4.80 7.01 6.38
N VAL A 39 -4.40 8.05 5.67
CA VAL A 39 -3.21 8.85 6.00
C VAL A 39 -3.58 10.26 6.46
N ALA A 40 -4.88 10.59 6.44
CA ALA A 40 -5.40 11.88 6.85
C ALA A 40 -5.41 11.98 8.38
N ARG A 41 -6.05 11.02 9.05
CA ARG A 41 -6.21 10.99 10.53
C ARG A 41 -4.88 10.86 11.26
N ASN A 42 -4.02 9.96 10.79
CA ASN A 42 -2.69 9.77 11.33
C ASN A 42 -1.70 9.66 10.17
N PHE A 43 -0.60 10.41 10.25
CA PHE A 43 0.37 10.43 9.17
C PHE A 43 1.15 9.10 9.11
N HIS A 44 1.22 8.52 7.91
CA HIS A 44 2.07 7.38 7.61
C HIS A 44 3.21 7.81 6.67
N SER A 45 4.45 7.50 7.06
CA SER A 45 5.61 7.80 6.22
C SER A 45 5.55 7.08 4.88
N VAL A 46 6.14 7.70 3.84
CA VAL A 46 6.26 7.09 2.50
C VAL A 46 6.93 5.72 2.56
N VAL A 47 7.88 5.52 3.48
CA VAL A 47 8.54 4.22 3.69
C VAL A 47 7.53 3.16 4.12
N ASN A 48 6.62 3.48 5.05
CA ASN A 48 5.59 2.56 5.49
C ASN A 48 4.58 2.26 4.38
N ILE A 49 4.19 3.26 3.58
CA ILE A 49 3.32 3.05 2.41
C ILE A 49 3.98 2.14 1.37
N LYS A 50 5.28 2.32 1.09
CA LYS A 50 6.04 1.43 0.20
C LYS A 50 6.12 0.00 0.72
N ARG A 51 6.28 -0.18 2.05
CA ARG A 51 6.22 -1.51 2.69
C ARG A 51 4.84 -2.16 2.52
N LEU A 52 3.76 -1.39 2.68
CA LEU A 52 2.40 -1.86 2.43
C LEU A 52 2.22 -2.29 0.96
N ILE A 53 2.66 -1.48 -0.01
CA ILE A 53 2.60 -1.83 -1.43
C ILE A 53 3.37 -3.13 -1.72
N LYS A 54 4.55 -3.30 -1.10
CA LYS A 54 5.31 -4.56 -1.21
C LYS A 54 4.52 -5.75 -0.68
N ALA A 55 3.88 -5.62 0.48
CA ALA A 55 3.03 -6.66 1.04
C ALA A 55 1.82 -6.97 0.16
N MET A 56 1.09 -5.96 -0.29
CA MET A 56 -0.03 -6.08 -1.24
C MET A 56 0.36 -6.87 -2.48
N SER A 57 1.57 -6.63 -3.00
CA SER A 57 2.07 -7.32 -4.20
C SER A 57 2.26 -8.83 -3.99
N MET A 58 2.69 -9.26 -2.78
CA MET A 58 2.84 -10.68 -2.43
C MET A 58 1.49 -11.41 -2.46
N TYR A 59 0.42 -10.73 -2.04
CA TYR A 59 -0.94 -11.24 -2.04
C TYR A 59 -1.74 -10.92 -3.30
N LYS A 60 -1.07 -10.49 -4.38
CA LYS A 60 -1.68 -10.19 -5.68
C LYS A 60 -2.78 -9.10 -5.63
N MET A 61 -2.79 -8.25 -4.61
CA MET A 61 -3.65 -7.06 -4.57
C MET A 61 -3.17 -6.04 -5.61
N ASN A 62 -4.08 -5.25 -6.18
CA ASN A 62 -3.77 -4.41 -7.34
C ASN A 62 -4.32 -2.99 -7.29
N VAL A 63 -5.04 -2.61 -6.24
CA VAL A 63 -5.49 -1.24 -6.06
C VAL A 63 -5.16 -0.78 -4.64
N LEU A 64 -4.46 0.35 -4.54
CA LEU A 64 -4.26 1.06 -3.28
C LEU A 64 -5.17 2.28 -3.27
N HIS A 65 -6.15 2.30 -2.37
CA HIS A 65 -7.00 3.45 -2.11
C HIS A 65 -6.35 4.28 -1.01
N LEU A 66 -5.83 5.45 -1.38
CA LEU A 66 -5.25 6.41 -0.44
C LEU A 66 -6.34 7.39 -0.01
N HIS A 67 -6.75 7.31 1.25
CA HIS A 67 -7.63 8.31 1.85
C HIS A 67 -6.74 9.46 2.35
N LEU A 68 -6.56 10.47 1.48
CA LEU A 68 -5.56 11.53 1.61
C LEU A 68 -6.04 12.73 2.44
N THR A 69 -7.35 12.83 2.68
CA THR A 69 -8.00 14.01 3.26
C THR A 69 -9.14 13.60 4.18
N ASP A 70 -9.23 14.23 5.34
CA ASP A 70 -10.32 14.11 6.32
C ASP A 70 -10.32 15.40 7.17
N ASP A 71 -11.24 15.51 8.13
CA ASP A 71 -11.37 16.70 9.00
C ASP A 71 -10.05 17.01 9.74
N GLU A 72 -9.31 15.97 10.13
CA GLU A 72 -8.08 16.09 10.91
C GLU A 72 -6.80 16.31 10.07
N GLY A 73 -6.88 16.26 8.74
CA GLY A 73 -5.69 16.47 7.92
C GLY A 73 -5.84 16.37 6.41
N TRP A 74 -4.97 17.11 5.72
CA TRP A 74 -4.86 17.14 4.25
C TRP A 74 -3.43 16.83 3.82
N ARG A 75 -3.23 15.76 3.04
CA ARG A 75 -1.89 15.19 2.73
C ARG A 75 -1.44 15.33 1.28
N LEU A 76 -2.26 15.93 0.41
CA LEU A 76 -1.95 16.09 -1.01
C LEU A 76 -1.51 17.52 -1.31
N VAL A 77 -0.30 17.72 -1.83
CA VAL A 77 0.10 19.04 -2.30
C VAL A 77 -0.67 19.38 -3.58
N ILE A 78 -1.32 20.54 -3.60
CA ILE A 78 -2.00 21.09 -4.78
C ILE A 78 -1.29 22.38 -5.16
N ASP A 79 -0.78 22.44 -6.38
CA ASP A 79 -0.13 23.63 -6.90
C ASP A 79 -1.10 24.82 -6.89
N GLY A 80 -0.65 25.95 -6.34
CA GLY A 80 -1.48 27.15 -6.19
C GLY A 80 -2.33 27.21 -4.91
N LEU A 81 -2.33 26.17 -4.07
CA LEU A 81 -3.02 26.13 -2.76
C LEU A 81 -2.11 25.58 -1.65
N PRO A 82 -0.97 26.25 -1.34
CA PRO A 82 -0.03 25.77 -0.33
C PRO A 82 -0.63 25.66 1.09
N GLU A 83 -1.63 26.49 1.40
CA GLU A 83 -2.28 26.57 2.71
C GLU A 83 -2.90 25.23 3.13
N LEU A 84 -3.36 24.43 2.17
CA LEU A 84 -3.95 23.11 2.41
C LEU A 84 -2.98 22.13 3.09
N THR A 85 -1.67 22.28 2.85
CA THR A 85 -0.66 21.40 3.45
C THR A 85 0.12 22.06 4.59
N GLN A 86 0.25 23.38 4.60
CA GLN A 86 0.96 24.09 5.68
C GLN A 86 0.22 23.96 7.01
N VAL A 87 -1.09 24.23 7.03
CA VAL A 87 -1.90 24.18 8.26
C VAL A 87 -1.97 22.76 8.85
N SER A 88 -2.10 21.74 7.99
CA SER A 88 -2.15 20.34 8.41
C SER A 88 -0.79 19.82 8.93
N PHE A 89 0.31 20.38 8.44
CA PHE A 89 1.66 20.06 8.90
C PHE A 89 1.97 20.72 10.25
N GLU A 90 1.54 21.96 10.47
CA GLU A 90 1.65 22.64 11.76
C GLU A 90 0.93 21.87 12.88
N HIS A 91 -0.30 21.40 12.62
CA HIS A 91 -1.04 20.57 13.57
C HIS A 91 -0.34 19.23 13.88
N PHE A 92 0.35 18.65 12.90
CA PHE A 92 1.13 17.43 13.11
C PHE A 92 2.36 17.68 14.00
N LEU A 93 3.08 18.79 13.82
CA LEU A 93 4.22 19.14 14.66
C LEU A 93 3.79 19.40 16.12
N ASN A 94 2.69 20.13 16.30
CA ASN A 94 2.20 20.52 17.63
C ASN A 94 1.59 19.35 18.44
N SER A 95 1.23 18.24 17.79
CA SER A 95 0.69 17.04 18.47
C SER A 95 1.78 16.06 18.93
N HIS A 96 3.04 16.30 18.58
CA HIS A 96 4.19 15.44 18.92
C HIS A 96 5.24 16.16 19.80
N THR A 97 4.88 17.28 20.43
CA THR A 97 5.66 18.03 21.45
C THR A 97 4.89 18.08 22.75
#